data_AF-W1J6Q6-F1
#
_entry.id   AF-W1J6Q6-F1
#
_cell.length_a   1.000
_cell.length_b   1.000
_cell.length_c   1.000
_cell.angle_alpha   90.00
_cell.angle_beta   90.00
_cell.angle_gamma   90.00
#
_symmetry.space_group_name_H-M   'P 1'
#
loop_
_entity.id
_entity.type
_entity.pdbx_description
1 polymer ?
#
loop_
_entity_poly.entity_id
_entity_poly.type
_entity_poly.pdbx_seq_one_letter_code
_entity_poly.pdbx_strand_id
1 'polypeptide(L)'
;MDSVLSWSSDMSFSARLIQLRKQKGLTQQGLADAANIHVQQVKRYEAGTSEPSAEALRKLAKTFSISADWLLFEEGERTPSNEFLFLFEAINEFPDEEKNVIKEMLEGMIIKYQARKWLKN
;
A
#
# COMPACT_ATOMS: atom_id res chain seq x y z
N MET A 1 -26.14 -16.42 -8.76
CA MET A 1 -26.63 -16.45 -7.36
C MET A 1 -25.52 -15.91 -6.48
N ASP A 2 -25.66 -14.65 -6.08
CA ASP A 2 -24.54 -13.71 -6.25
C ASP A 2 -24.20 -12.97 -4.94
N SER A 3 -22.97 -13.14 -4.45
CA SER A 3 -22.35 -12.29 -3.41
C SER A 3 -20.88 -12.69 -3.17
N VAL A 4 -19.97 -12.32 -4.08
CA VAL A 4 -18.51 -12.55 -3.90
C VAL A 4 -17.66 -11.34 -4.31
N LEU A 5 -18.09 -10.54 -5.28
CA LEU A 5 -17.33 -9.40 -5.83
C LEU A 5 -18.05 -8.06 -5.65
N SER A 6 -18.41 -7.72 -4.40
CA SER A 6 -18.63 -6.32 -4.00
C SER A 6 -17.29 -5.69 -3.66
N TRP A 7 -16.47 -5.42 -4.68
CA TRP A 7 -15.25 -4.61 -4.53
C TRP A 7 -15.68 -3.15 -4.38
N SER A 8 -16.04 -2.78 -3.15
CA SER A 8 -16.46 -1.43 -2.81
C SER A 8 -15.28 -0.47 -2.88
N SER A 9 -15.38 0.52 -3.77
CA SER A 9 -14.42 1.61 -3.95
C SER A 9 -14.13 2.36 -2.64
N ASP A 10 -12.97 3.01 -2.60
CA ASP A 10 -12.61 4.08 -1.66
C ASP A 10 -12.75 3.70 -0.17
N MET A 11 -12.15 2.56 0.19
CA MET A 11 -12.01 2.14 1.57
C MET A 11 -10.88 2.91 2.27
N SER A 12 -11.24 3.98 2.99
CA SER A 12 -10.33 4.82 3.78
C SER A 12 -9.58 4.08 4.90
N PHE A 13 -8.46 4.65 5.37
CA PHE A 13 -7.59 4.11 6.44
C PHE A 13 -8.36 3.54 7.65
N SER A 14 -9.36 4.27 8.16
CA SER A 14 -10.22 3.84 9.27
C SER A 14 -10.90 2.49 8.99
N ALA A 15 -11.49 2.34 7.81
CA ALA A 15 -12.18 1.13 7.41
C ALA A 15 -11.20 -0.04 7.17
N ARG A 16 -10.02 0.22 6.57
CA ARG A 16 -8.94 -0.78 6.44
C ARG A 16 -8.49 -1.29 7.80
N LEU A 17 -8.29 -0.40 8.77
CA LEU A 17 -7.87 -0.74 10.12
C LEU A 17 -8.91 -1.62 10.84
N ILE A 18 -10.20 -1.26 10.76
CA ILE A 18 -11.32 -2.05 11.30
C ILE A 18 -11.36 -3.44 10.66
N GLN A 19 -11.16 -3.53 9.34
CA GLN A 19 -11.18 -4.80 8.61
C GLN A 19 -10.03 -5.71 9.05
N LEU A 20 -8.79 -5.22 9.03
CA LEU A 20 -7.60 -5.95 9.47
C LEU A 20 -7.74 -6.44 10.92
N ARG A 21 -8.24 -5.57 11.82
CA ARG A 21 -8.48 -5.92 13.22
C ARG A 21 -9.48 -7.08 13.36
N LYS A 22 -10.60 -7.01 12.63
CA LYS A 22 -11.64 -8.05 12.63
C LYS A 22 -11.12 -9.37 12.02
N GLN A 23 -10.34 -9.31 10.94
CA GLN A 23 -9.71 -10.49 10.33
C GLN A 23 -8.75 -11.21 11.28
N LYS A 24 -8.04 -10.48 12.15
CA LYS A 24 -7.20 -11.05 13.21
C LYS A 24 -7.97 -11.42 14.49
N GLY A 25 -9.30 -11.26 14.54
CA GLY A 25 -10.15 -11.55 15.70
C GLY A 25 -9.96 -10.62 16.91
N LEU A 26 -9.29 -9.48 16.73
CA LEU A 26 -8.83 -8.63 17.84
C LEU A 26 -9.92 -7.64 18.32
N THR A 27 -9.96 -7.41 19.63
CA THR A 27 -10.65 -6.24 20.22
C THR A 27 -9.82 -4.97 19.97
N GLN A 28 -10.42 -3.78 20.13
CA GLN A 28 -9.65 -2.52 20.03
C GLN A 28 -8.48 -2.46 21.02
N GLN A 29 -8.64 -3.07 22.20
CA GLN A 29 -7.55 -3.23 23.17
C GLN A 29 -6.50 -4.22 22.64
N GLY A 30 -6.90 -5.40 22.16
CA GLY A 30 -5.96 -6.39 21.62
C GLY A 30 -5.15 -5.90 20.41
N LEU A 31 -5.69 -4.98 19.60
CA LEU A 31 -4.91 -4.27 18.58
C LEU A 31 -3.94 -3.25 19.19
N ALA A 32 -4.38 -2.48 20.18
CA ALA A 32 -3.52 -1.53 20.89
C ALA A 32 -2.31 -2.24 21.52
N ASP A 33 -2.55 -3.38 22.15
CA ASP A 33 -1.53 -4.25 22.75
C ASP A 33 -0.60 -4.83 21.66
N ALA A 34 -1.16 -5.46 20.62
CA ALA A 34 -0.41 -6.08 19.53
C ALA A 34 0.38 -5.10 18.64
N ALA A 35 0.02 -3.81 18.65
CA ALA A 35 0.75 -2.74 17.98
C ALA A 35 1.57 -1.85 18.94
N ASN A 36 1.54 -2.10 20.25
CA ASN A 36 2.22 -1.28 21.27
C ASN A 36 1.94 0.24 21.08
N ILE A 37 0.65 0.57 21.02
CA ILE A 37 0.09 1.94 20.96
C ILE A 37 -1.04 2.06 21.99
N HIS A 38 -1.41 3.27 22.38
CA HIS A 38 -2.48 3.46 23.36
C HIS A 38 -3.86 3.17 22.75
N VAL A 39 -4.77 2.50 23.47
CA VAL A 39 -6.10 2.11 22.95
C VAL A 39 -6.95 3.31 22.49
N GLN A 40 -6.73 4.50 23.07
CA GLN A 40 -7.40 5.72 22.62
C GLN A 40 -6.93 6.19 21.23
N GLN A 41 -5.73 5.80 20.78
CA GLN A 41 -5.28 6.00 19.40
C GLN A 41 -6.10 5.12 18.46
N VAL A 42 -6.16 3.80 18.71
CA VAL A 42 -6.98 2.85 17.94
C VAL A 42 -8.43 3.34 17.82
N LYS A 43 -9.03 3.76 18.94
CA LYS A 43 -10.40 4.32 18.95
C LYS A 43 -10.58 5.55 18.06
N ARG A 44 -9.60 6.46 18.01
CA ARG A 44 -9.67 7.65 17.14
C ARG A 44 -9.44 7.31 15.67
N TYR A 45 -8.52 6.38 15.40
CA TYR A 45 -8.20 5.87 14.06
C TYR A 45 -9.43 5.19 13.44
N GLU A 46 -10.06 4.25 14.15
CA GLU A 46 -11.31 3.58 13.72
C GLU A 46 -12.55 4.49 13.73
N ALA A 47 -12.46 5.69 14.30
CA ALA A 47 -13.51 6.71 14.19
C ALA A 47 -13.24 7.74 13.08
N GLY A 48 -12.11 7.67 12.38
CA GLY A 48 -11.70 8.70 11.40
C GLY A 48 -11.46 10.09 12.01
N THR A 49 -11.18 10.16 13.32
CA THR A 49 -11.06 11.43 14.07
C THR A 49 -9.62 11.90 14.30
N SER A 50 -8.63 11.10 13.87
CA SER A 50 -7.22 11.50 13.79
C SER A 50 -6.44 10.52 12.92
N GLU A 51 -5.44 11.00 12.21
CA GLU A 51 -4.47 10.16 11.50
C GLU A 51 -3.38 9.56 12.43
N PRO A 52 -2.72 8.46 12.03
CA PRO A 52 -1.62 7.88 12.79
C PRO A 52 -0.34 8.71 12.66
N SER A 53 0.45 8.79 13.73
CA SER A 53 1.84 9.27 13.60
C SER A 53 2.69 8.28 12.81
N ALA A 54 3.78 8.75 12.20
CA ALA A 54 4.70 7.87 11.45
C ALA A 54 5.28 6.71 12.30
N GLU A 55 5.31 6.84 13.63
CA GLU A 55 5.66 5.74 14.53
C GLU A 55 4.49 4.75 14.72
N ALA A 56 3.27 5.25 14.98
CA ALA A 56 2.08 4.42 15.13
C ALA A 56 1.76 3.66 13.83
N LEU A 57 1.90 4.30 12.67
CA LEU A 57 1.76 3.68 11.37
C LEU A 57 2.80 2.57 11.14
N ARG A 58 4.08 2.83 11.46
CA ARG A 58 5.16 1.83 11.37
C ARG A 58 4.92 0.64 12.30
N LYS A 59 4.32 0.86 13.47
CA LYS A 59 3.89 -0.20 14.40
C LYS A 59 2.76 -1.04 13.79
N LEU A 60 1.67 -0.41 13.34
CA LEU A 60 0.54 -1.09 12.70
C LEU A 60 0.96 -1.91 11.46
N ALA A 61 1.79 -1.32 10.59
CA ALA A 61 2.34 -2.00 9.41
C ALA A 61 3.09 -3.29 9.78
N LYS A 62 3.91 -3.26 10.86
CA LYS A 62 4.59 -4.45 11.39
C LYS A 62 3.63 -5.47 12.03
N THR A 63 2.63 -5.02 12.78
CA THR A 63 1.65 -5.91 13.43
C THR A 63 0.81 -6.71 12.44
N PHE A 64 0.54 -6.14 11.26
CA PHE A 64 -0.22 -6.81 10.20
C PHE A 64 0.65 -7.44 9.09
N SER A 65 1.97 -7.19 9.09
CA SER A 65 2.91 -7.57 8.02
C SER A 65 2.54 -7.01 6.63
N ILE A 66 2.25 -5.71 6.58
CA ILE A 66 1.86 -4.97 5.37
C ILE A 66 2.74 -3.74 5.16
N SER A 67 2.70 -3.14 3.97
CA SER A 67 3.32 -1.82 3.74
C SER A 67 2.51 -0.71 4.44
N ALA A 68 3.19 0.38 4.80
CA ALA A 68 2.53 1.57 5.33
C ALA A 68 1.63 2.21 4.27
N ASP A 69 2.07 2.17 3.01
CA ASP A 69 1.40 2.69 1.83
C ASP A 69 0.05 2.00 1.56
N TRP A 70 -0.02 0.67 1.68
CA TRP A 70 -1.29 -0.06 1.57
C TRP A 70 -2.29 0.33 2.67
N LEU A 71 -1.79 0.66 3.86
CA LEU A 71 -2.64 1.06 4.97
C LEU A 71 -3.13 2.51 4.84
N LEU A 72 -2.33 3.41 4.27
CA LEU A 72 -2.69 4.82 4.09
C LEU A 72 -3.50 5.12 2.83
N PHE A 73 -3.15 4.56 1.67
CA PHE A 73 -3.54 5.12 0.38
C PHE A 73 -4.65 4.35 -0.32
N GLU A 74 -5.54 5.09 -0.97
CA GLU A 74 -6.65 4.52 -1.74
C GLU A 74 -6.15 3.85 -3.04
N GLU A 75 -6.93 2.92 -3.60
CA GLU A 75 -6.45 2.14 -4.76
C GLU A 75 -6.30 3.06 -5.99
N GLY A 76 -5.05 3.21 -6.46
CA GLY A 76 -4.69 4.13 -7.53
C GLY A 76 -4.31 5.55 -7.06
N GLU A 77 -4.36 5.86 -5.77
CA GLU A 77 -4.03 7.20 -5.25
C GLU A 77 -2.52 7.52 -5.39
N ARG A 78 -1.66 6.49 -5.29
CA ARG A 78 -0.18 6.59 -5.45
C ARG A 78 0.46 5.47 -6.26
N THR A 79 -0.32 4.49 -6.71
CA THR A 79 0.18 3.34 -7.47
C THR A 79 0.42 3.70 -8.94
N PRO A 80 1.57 3.32 -9.54
CA PRO A 80 1.60 2.97 -10.97
C PRO A 80 0.50 1.92 -11.23
N SER A 81 -0.17 1.96 -12.39
CA SER A 81 -1.28 1.03 -12.68
C SER A 81 -0.87 -0.42 -12.41
N ASN A 82 -1.69 -1.16 -11.65
CA ASN A 82 -1.32 -2.40 -10.92
C ASN A 82 -0.44 -3.40 -11.70
N GLU A 83 -0.63 -3.53 -13.00
CA GLU A 83 0.24 -4.24 -13.94
C GLU A 83 1.74 -3.96 -13.74
N PHE A 84 2.15 -2.69 -13.59
CA PHE A 84 3.55 -2.32 -13.34
C PHE A 84 4.06 -2.78 -11.98
N LEU A 85 3.23 -2.85 -10.93
CA LEU A 85 3.67 -3.42 -9.65
C LEU A 85 3.97 -4.90 -9.81
N PHE A 86 3.08 -5.68 -10.44
CA PHE A 86 3.32 -7.11 -10.67
C PHE A 86 4.58 -7.35 -11.53
N LEU A 87 4.88 -6.47 -12.49
CA LEU A 87 6.14 -6.51 -13.22
C LEU A 87 7.35 -6.23 -12.30
N PHE A 88 7.32 -5.20 -11.45
CA PHE A 88 8.41 -4.92 -10.50
C PHE A 88 8.59 -6.02 -9.44
N GLU A 89 7.50 -6.63 -8.97
CA GLU A 89 7.54 -7.77 -8.05
C GLU A 89 8.20 -8.99 -8.70
N ALA A 90 7.80 -9.36 -9.93
CA ALA A 90 8.44 -10.43 -10.68
C ALA A 90 9.93 -10.15 -10.96
N ILE A 91 10.28 -8.92 -11.35
CA ILE A 91 11.67 -8.51 -11.61
C ILE A 91 12.56 -8.66 -10.36
N ASN A 92 12.04 -8.55 -9.13
CA ASN A 92 12.84 -8.73 -7.92
C ASN A 92 13.40 -10.15 -7.76
N GLU A 93 12.71 -11.17 -8.29
CA GLU A 93 13.14 -12.57 -8.24
C GLU A 93 14.21 -12.94 -9.28
N PHE A 94 14.44 -12.08 -10.28
CA PHE A 94 15.35 -12.37 -11.40
C PHE A 94 16.84 -12.30 -10.97
N PRO A 95 17.76 -12.94 -11.71
CA PRO A 95 19.20 -12.70 -11.56
C PRO A 95 19.59 -11.23 -11.78
N ASP A 96 20.66 -10.78 -11.11
CA ASP A 96 21.09 -9.37 -11.20
C ASP A 96 21.58 -8.98 -12.60
N GLU A 97 22.08 -9.93 -13.39
CA GLU A 97 22.41 -9.70 -14.82
C GLU A 97 21.16 -9.34 -15.63
N GLU A 98 20.05 -10.07 -15.45
CA GLU A 98 18.77 -9.81 -16.14
C GLU A 98 18.13 -8.50 -15.67
N LYS A 99 18.17 -8.21 -14.37
CA LYS A 99 17.72 -6.93 -13.79
C LYS A 99 18.44 -5.73 -14.43
N ASN A 100 19.76 -5.85 -14.68
CA ASN A 100 20.53 -4.78 -15.33
C ASN A 100 20.09 -4.56 -16.78
N VAL A 101 19.86 -5.63 -17.57
CA VAL A 101 19.33 -5.52 -18.94
C VAL A 101 17.96 -4.85 -18.97
N ILE A 102 17.07 -5.22 -18.03
CA ILE A 102 15.73 -4.61 -17.91
C ILE A 102 15.82 -3.12 -17.54
N LYS A 103 16.74 -2.75 -16.64
CA LYS A 103 17.02 -1.36 -16.28
C LYS A 103 17.48 -0.54 -17.50
N GLU A 104 18.47 -1.00 -18.25
CA GLU A 104 18.97 -0.31 -19.45
C GLU A 104 17.87 -0.10 -20.51
N MET A 105 17.01 -1.11 -20.71
CA MET A 105 15.85 -1.00 -21.59
C MET A 105 14.87 0.09 -21.14
N LEU A 106 14.57 0.15 -19.83
CA LEU A 106 13.67 1.16 -19.27
C LEU A 106 14.26 2.57 -19.38
N GLU A 107 15.54 2.76 -19.06
CA GLU A 107 16.24 4.05 -19.21
C GLU A 107 16.22 4.53 -20.67
N GLY A 108 16.54 3.64 -21.63
CA GLY A 108 16.47 3.95 -23.06
C GLY A 108 15.05 4.32 -23.54
N MET A 109 14.01 3.65 -23.01
CA MET A 109 12.62 3.95 -23.33
C MET A 109 12.15 5.30 -22.74
N ILE A 110 12.60 5.65 -21.54
CA ILE A 110 12.36 6.96 -20.91
C ILE A 110 13.00 8.08 -21.74
N ILE A 111 14.27 7.95 -22.11
CA ILE A 111 14.97 8.92 -22.96
C ILE A 111 14.27 9.08 -24.32
N LYS A 112 13.89 7.96 -24.96
CA LYS A 112 13.13 7.94 -26.22
C LYS A 112 11.75 8.59 -26.10
N TYR A 113 11.13 8.58 -24.92
CA TYR A 113 9.87 9.31 -24.67
C TYR A 113 10.11 10.81 -24.46
N GLN A 114 11.10 11.19 -23.63
CA GLN A 114 11.45 12.59 -23.38
C GLN A 114 11.84 13.33 -24.67
N ALA A 115 12.69 12.73 -25.51
CA ALA A 115 13.06 13.30 -26.81
C ALA A 115 11.83 13.53 -27.73
N ARG A 116 10.89 12.58 -27.78
CA ARG A 116 9.62 12.73 -28.53
C ARG A 116 8.67 13.77 -27.95
N LYS A 117 8.83 14.15 -26.67
CA LYS A 117 8.09 15.24 -26.03
C LYS A 117 8.74 16.59 -26.31
N TRP A 118 10.07 16.69 -26.29
CA TRP A 118 10.79 17.91 -26.66
C TRP A 118 10.62 18.27 -28.14
N LEU A 119 10.60 17.30 -29.06
CA LEU A 119 10.35 17.51 -30.49
C LEU A 119 8.89 17.86 -30.85
N LYS A 120 8.05 18.16 -29.86
CA LYS A 120 6.62 18.55 -30.02
C LYS A 120 6.29 19.90 -29.38
N ASN A 121 7.29 20.57 -28.81
CA ASN A 121 7.21 21.91 -28.20
C ASN A 121 8.10 22.89 -28.97
#